data_AF-A0A3D5TFW6-F1
#
_entry.id   AF-A0A3D5TFW6-F1
#
_cell.length_a   1.000
_cell.length_b   1.000
_cell.length_c   1.000
_cell.angle_alpha   90.00
_cell.angle_beta   90.00
_cell.angle_gamma   90.00
#
_symmetry.space_group_name_H-M   'P 1'
#
loop_
_entity.id
_entity.type
_entity.pdbx_description
1 polymer ?
#
loop_
_entity_poly.entity_id
_entity_poly.type
_entity_poly.pdbx_seq_one_letter_code
_entity_poly.pdbx_strand_id
1 'polypeptide(L)'
;MTKKKIVSLCLAAVLVVMAIAGATVAYFTDTDAKTNTFTVGNVKIELLESQYHRVNAGKGNAVGQTEPLMGGYLWAADVDMQGTPDNTPNYVTSGEVWDGQYFSDAQIEADAAAYKEGYFQEHSQNMVPGANVRKNPYVKNIGANDAYIRIRTLIPVSLFNVIDKGPSYWTTTAMNEGQVTSKAVTAYNTAGATDVKQVERDGIMYYEYDFTFVKPVKAGELTFWNVWGNIAINKDATAEDLANVESFDVIFEADAIQAEGFADAAAAFTAFDAK
;
A
#
# COMPACT_ATOMS: atom_id res chain seq x y z
N MET A 1 -25.69 -22.96 44.13
CA MET A 1 -25.73 -22.62 42.68
C MET A 1 -27.06 -21.90 42.44
N THR A 2 -27.20 -20.71 41.86
CA THR A 2 -26.30 -19.78 41.15
C THR A 2 -27.01 -18.41 41.18
N LYS A 3 -26.30 -17.33 41.53
CA LYS A 3 -26.73 -15.92 41.42
C LYS A 3 -26.58 -15.50 39.94
N LYS A 4 -27.42 -14.66 39.31
CA LYS A 4 -27.48 -13.17 39.35
C LYS A 4 -28.59 -12.75 38.35
N LYS A 5 -29.61 -11.95 38.70
CA LYS A 5 -29.72 -10.48 38.84
C LYS A 5 -29.83 -9.69 37.50
N ILE A 6 -31.01 -9.09 37.22
CA ILE A 6 -31.35 -7.62 37.24
C ILE A 6 -31.07 -6.95 35.87
N VAL A 7 -32.08 -6.62 35.05
CA VAL A 7 -32.93 -5.40 34.98
C VAL A 7 -32.13 -4.12 34.68
N SER A 8 -32.42 -3.42 33.57
CA SER A 8 -32.96 -2.03 33.61
C SER A 8 -33.33 -1.46 32.24
N LEU A 9 -34.47 -0.79 32.23
CA LEU A 9 -35.15 -0.04 31.18
C LEU A 9 -34.87 1.46 31.38
N CYS A 10 -34.73 2.27 30.32
CA CYS A 10 -34.90 3.75 30.26
C CYS A 10 -34.42 4.22 28.86
N LEU A 11 -34.97 5.20 28.13
CA LEU A 11 -36.07 6.15 28.30
C LEU A 11 -36.40 6.70 26.88
N ALA A 12 -37.64 7.12 26.65
CA ALA A 12 -38.12 7.70 25.39
C ALA A 12 -37.76 9.19 25.25
N ALA A 13 -37.53 9.66 24.02
CA ALA A 13 -37.76 11.05 23.61
C ALA A 13 -38.19 11.08 22.13
N VAL A 14 -39.44 11.52 21.91
CA VAL A 14 -40.06 11.81 20.61
C VAL A 14 -39.73 13.25 20.22
N LEU A 15 -39.39 13.52 18.95
CA LEU A 15 -39.65 14.81 18.29
C LEU A 15 -39.56 14.71 16.75
N VAL A 16 -40.76 14.66 16.15
CA VAL A 16 -41.25 15.34 14.93
C VAL A 16 -40.65 15.00 13.55
N VAL A 17 -41.59 14.59 12.69
CA VAL A 17 -41.54 14.36 11.25
C VAL A 17 -41.30 15.64 10.45
N MET A 18 -40.40 15.60 9.48
CA MET A 18 -40.64 16.20 8.15
C MET A 18 -40.23 15.20 7.08
N ALA A 19 -41.22 14.66 6.39
CA ALA A 19 -41.04 13.92 5.16
C ALA A 19 -40.68 14.89 4.04
N ILE A 20 -39.54 14.68 3.39
CA ILE A 20 -39.34 15.08 2.00
C ILE A 20 -38.83 13.84 1.28
N ALA A 21 -39.64 13.39 0.32
CA ALA A 21 -39.31 12.32 -0.60
C ALA A 21 -38.09 12.71 -1.44
N GLY A 22 -37.11 11.82 -1.51
CA GLY A 22 -35.92 11.94 -2.34
C GLY A 22 -35.05 10.72 -2.16
N ALA A 23 -35.34 9.66 -2.92
CA ALA A 23 -34.53 8.46 -2.96
C ALA A 23 -33.18 8.79 -3.61
N THR A 24 -32.15 9.00 -2.81
CA THR A 24 -30.75 8.92 -3.24
C THR A 24 -29.99 8.09 -2.21
N VAL A 25 -29.43 6.98 -2.68
CA VAL A 25 -28.62 6.06 -1.87
C VAL A 25 -27.31 6.79 -1.55
N ALA A 26 -27.20 7.33 -0.34
CA ALA A 26 -26.03 8.08 0.09
C ALA A 26 -24.91 7.10 0.49
N TYR A 27 -23.91 6.93 -0.38
CA TYR A 27 -22.65 6.27 -0.02
C TYR A 27 -21.71 7.32 0.58
N PHE A 28 -21.54 7.31 1.91
CA PHE A 28 -20.54 8.10 2.61
C PHE A 28 -19.26 7.28 2.82
N THR A 29 -18.11 7.86 2.48
CA THR A 29 -16.77 7.28 2.62
C THR A 29 -16.16 7.73 3.95
N ASP A 30 -15.47 6.82 4.65
CA ASP A 30 -14.76 7.11 5.90
C ASP A 30 -13.29 7.47 5.63
N THR A 31 -12.76 8.45 6.37
CA THR A 31 -11.33 8.76 6.43
C THR A 31 -11.05 9.06 7.90
N ASP A 32 -10.55 8.07 8.63
CA ASP A 32 -10.42 8.18 10.09
C ASP A 32 -9.14 8.93 10.47
N ALA A 33 -9.32 10.08 11.14
CA ALA A 33 -8.40 10.61 12.13
C ALA A 33 -9.13 10.57 13.48
N LYS A 34 -9.17 9.37 14.08
CA LYS A 34 -9.90 8.96 15.30
C LYS A 34 -11.18 9.75 15.65
N THR A 35 -12.31 9.31 15.08
CA THR A 35 -13.66 9.48 15.64
C THR A 35 -14.53 8.28 15.30
N ASN A 36 -15.17 7.62 16.29
CA ASN A 36 -15.95 6.38 16.11
C ASN A 36 -16.90 6.43 14.89
N THR A 37 -16.51 5.77 13.80
CA THR A 37 -17.27 5.73 12.56
C THR A 37 -18.23 4.55 12.52
N PHE A 38 -19.50 4.84 12.18
CA PHE A 38 -20.45 3.81 11.77
C PHE A 38 -20.04 3.30 10.39
N THR A 39 -19.44 2.11 10.34
CA THR A 39 -19.05 1.43 9.10
C THR A 39 -20.30 0.97 8.34
N VAL A 40 -20.58 1.54 7.17
CA VAL A 40 -21.60 1.01 6.26
C VAL A 40 -20.88 0.30 5.12
N GLY A 41 -20.51 -0.96 5.37
CA GLY A 41 -19.75 -1.85 4.50
C GLY A 41 -18.68 -2.61 5.30
N ASN A 42 -18.66 -3.94 5.27
CA ASN A 42 -17.69 -4.73 6.06
C ASN A 42 -16.29 -4.76 5.42
N VAL A 43 -15.83 -3.62 4.92
CA VAL A 43 -14.49 -3.47 4.34
C VAL A 43 -13.55 -3.05 5.44
N LYS A 44 -12.54 -3.87 5.68
CA LYS A 44 -11.50 -3.60 6.66
C LYS A 44 -10.19 -4.07 6.06
N ILE A 45 -9.17 -3.24 6.13
CA ILE A 45 -7.86 -3.55 5.57
C ILE A 45 -6.75 -3.29 6.57
N GLU A 46 -5.61 -3.93 6.33
CA GLU A 46 -4.37 -3.71 7.04
C GLU A 46 -3.28 -3.40 6.01
N LEU A 47 -2.63 -2.25 6.16
CA LEU A 47 -1.49 -1.85 5.35
C LEU A 47 -0.21 -2.37 6.02
N LEU A 48 0.56 -3.14 5.27
CA LEU A 48 1.81 -3.75 5.70
C LEU A 48 2.98 -3.11 4.95
N GLU A 49 4.12 -3.05 5.61
CA GLU A 49 5.38 -2.59 5.03
C GLU A 49 6.46 -3.64 5.30
N SER A 50 7.20 -4.07 4.28
CA SER A 50 8.14 -5.20 4.36
C SER A 50 9.44 -4.93 3.60
N GLN A 51 10.54 -5.55 4.01
CA GLN A 51 11.78 -5.56 3.23
C GLN A 51 11.69 -6.53 2.04
N TYR A 52 10.74 -7.46 2.06
CA TYR A 52 10.58 -8.47 1.03
C TYR A 52 9.72 -7.96 -0.12
N HIS A 53 10.35 -7.78 -1.26
CA HIS A 53 9.67 -7.72 -2.55
C HIS A 53 9.11 -9.11 -2.87
N ARG A 54 7.86 -9.26 -3.29
CA ARG A 54 7.15 -10.56 -3.40
C ARG A 54 7.98 -11.63 -4.10
N VAL A 55 8.59 -11.28 -5.22
CA VAL A 55 9.40 -12.18 -6.07
C VAL A 55 10.92 -12.03 -5.88
N ASN A 56 11.33 -11.39 -4.77
CA ASN A 56 12.73 -11.04 -4.48
C ASN A 56 13.45 -10.35 -5.65
N ALA A 57 12.74 -9.48 -6.38
CA ALA A 57 13.20 -8.85 -7.62
C ALA A 57 13.76 -9.85 -8.67
N GLY A 58 13.21 -11.07 -8.72
CA GLY A 58 13.62 -12.13 -9.63
C GLY A 58 14.90 -12.87 -9.23
N LYS A 59 15.48 -12.60 -8.05
CA LYS A 59 16.77 -13.17 -7.64
C LYS A 59 16.68 -14.57 -7.01
N GLY A 60 15.48 -15.10 -6.81
CA GLY A 60 15.25 -16.36 -6.09
C GLY A 60 15.81 -16.31 -4.67
N ASN A 61 16.26 -17.45 -4.13
CA ASN A 61 16.77 -17.55 -2.76
C ASN A 61 18.08 -16.77 -2.48
N ALA A 62 18.78 -16.28 -3.51
CA ALA A 62 20.02 -15.52 -3.37
C ALA A 62 21.08 -16.16 -2.41
N VAL A 63 21.22 -17.49 -2.47
CA VAL A 63 22.10 -18.28 -1.58
C VAL A 63 23.57 -17.89 -1.76
N GLY A 64 24.25 -17.65 -0.64
CA GLY A 64 25.67 -17.29 -0.58
C GLY A 64 25.98 -15.89 -1.14
N GLN A 65 24.96 -15.06 -1.34
CA GLN A 65 25.15 -13.68 -1.79
C GLN A 65 25.23 -12.73 -0.61
N THR A 66 25.92 -11.61 -0.80
CA THR A 66 25.95 -10.51 0.19
C THR A 66 25.10 -9.38 -0.36
N GLU A 67 24.17 -8.89 0.45
CA GLU A 67 23.40 -7.70 0.09
C GLU A 67 24.35 -6.50 -0.09
N PRO A 68 24.22 -5.73 -1.17
CA PRO A 68 25.01 -4.51 -1.33
C PRO A 68 24.72 -3.54 -0.18
N LEU A 69 25.67 -2.69 0.19
CA LEU A 69 25.38 -1.57 1.10
C LEU A 69 24.72 -0.39 0.38
N MET A 70 24.89 -0.33 -0.94
CA MET A 70 24.53 0.80 -1.81
C MET A 70 23.92 0.29 -3.12
N GLY A 71 23.17 1.14 -3.81
CA GLY A 71 22.74 0.88 -5.18
C GLY A 71 21.36 0.25 -5.33
N GLY A 72 20.37 0.78 -4.59
CA GLY A 72 18.93 0.54 -4.78
C GLY A 72 18.52 -0.88 -5.13
N TYR A 73 19.14 -1.86 -4.47
CA TYR A 73 18.76 -3.25 -4.63
C TYR A 73 17.41 -3.50 -3.97
N LEU A 74 16.72 -4.54 -4.44
CA LEU A 74 15.33 -4.86 -4.05
C LEU A 74 15.18 -6.31 -3.55
N TRP A 75 16.30 -6.99 -3.31
CA TRP A 75 16.34 -8.40 -2.96
C TRP A 75 17.02 -8.63 -1.61
N ALA A 76 16.59 -9.69 -0.93
CA ALA A 76 17.17 -10.20 0.31
C ALA A 76 18.11 -11.37 0.00
N ALA A 77 19.26 -11.42 0.68
CA ALA A 77 20.21 -12.53 0.59
C ALA A 77 19.81 -13.70 1.49
N ASP A 78 20.25 -14.92 1.13
CA ASP A 78 20.13 -16.12 1.98
C ASP A 78 18.71 -16.37 2.52
N VAL A 79 17.70 -16.09 1.70
CA VAL A 79 16.29 -16.29 2.01
C VAL A 79 15.79 -17.60 1.43
N ASP A 80 14.96 -18.30 2.17
CA ASP A 80 14.22 -19.45 1.65
C ASP A 80 12.82 -19.00 1.24
N MET A 81 12.57 -18.85 -0.06
CA MET A 81 11.28 -18.39 -0.58
C MET A 81 10.30 -19.56 -0.65
N GLN A 82 9.25 -19.51 0.18
CA GLN A 82 8.34 -20.64 0.44
C GLN A 82 6.96 -20.47 -0.18
N GLY A 83 6.77 -19.47 -1.04
CA GLY A 83 5.49 -19.20 -1.67
C GLY A 83 4.98 -20.35 -2.52
N THR A 84 3.72 -20.72 -2.29
CA THR A 84 2.94 -21.65 -3.12
C THR A 84 1.53 -21.10 -3.30
N PRO A 85 0.79 -21.54 -4.34
CA PRO A 85 -0.60 -21.12 -4.50
C PRO A 85 -1.49 -21.47 -3.29
N ASP A 86 -1.14 -22.53 -2.54
CA ASP A 86 -1.88 -22.94 -1.35
C ASP A 86 -1.66 -22.02 -0.15
N ASN A 87 -0.45 -21.45 0.02
CA ASN A 87 -0.11 -20.57 1.13
C ASN A 87 -0.09 -19.08 0.75
N THR A 88 -0.40 -18.78 -0.51
CA THR A 88 -0.49 -17.45 -1.10
C THR A 88 -1.70 -17.46 -2.05
N PRO A 89 -2.93 -17.63 -1.52
CA PRO A 89 -4.12 -17.88 -2.33
C PRO A 89 -4.39 -16.78 -3.35
N ASN A 90 -3.97 -15.54 -3.07
CA ASN A 90 -4.14 -14.45 -4.02
C ASN A 90 -3.42 -14.70 -5.36
N TYR A 91 -2.36 -15.51 -5.39
CA TYR A 91 -1.72 -15.93 -6.64
C TYR A 91 -2.73 -16.51 -7.64
N VAL A 92 -3.68 -17.31 -7.16
CA VAL A 92 -4.72 -17.92 -7.98
C VAL A 92 -5.88 -16.96 -8.23
N THR A 93 -6.32 -16.22 -7.21
CA THR A 93 -7.55 -15.42 -7.29
C THR A 93 -7.38 -14.14 -8.10
N SER A 94 -6.19 -13.53 -8.12
CA SER A 94 -5.85 -12.46 -9.05
C SER A 94 -5.43 -12.99 -10.43
N GLY A 95 -5.07 -14.27 -10.54
CA GLY A 95 -4.63 -14.88 -11.79
C GLY A 95 -3.23 -14.44 -12.18
N GLU A 96 -2.30 -14.49 -11.24
CA GLU A 96 -0.89 -14.16 -11.45
C GLU A 96 -0.25 -15.11 -12.47
N VAL A 97 0.71 -14.59 -13.24
CA VAL A 97 1.42 -15.35 -14.28
C VAL A 97 2.90 -15.57 -13.96
N TRP A 98 3.38 -15.02 -12.84
CA TRP A 98 4.75 -15.20 -12.39
C TRP A 98 5.08 -16.69 -12.18
N ASP A 99 6.16 -17.17 -12.82
CA ASP A 99 6.57 -18.58 -12.83
C ASP A 99 7.83 -18.86 -11.96
N GLY A 100 8.40 -17.82 -11.36
CA GLY A 100 9.56 -17.93 -10.47
C GLY A 100 9.19 -18.14 -8.99
N GLN A 101 10.22 -18.19 -8.13
CA GLN A 101 10.03 -18.23 -6.68
C GLN A 101 9.42 -16.92 -6.17
N TYR A 102 8.61 -17.00 -5.11
CA TYR A 102 8.04 -15.86 -4.39
C TYR A 102 7.96 -16.15 -2.88
N PHE A 103 7.92 -15.09 -2.07
CA PHE A 103 7.65 -15.20 -0.63
C PHE A 103 6.18 -15.50 -0.39
N SER A 104 5.89 -16.36 0.60
CA SER A 104 4.51 -16.62 1.00
C SER A 104 3.90 -15.43 1.74
N ASP A 105 2.56 -15.40 1.85
CA ASP A 105 1.86 -14.38 2.64
C ASP A 105 2.35 -14.36 4.09
N ALA A 106 2.54 -15.53 4.69
CA ALA A 106 3.05 -15.64 6.05
C ALA A 106 4.47 -15.07 6.22
N GLN A 107 5.35 -15.20 5.21
CA GLN A 107 6.69 -14.62 5.26
C GLN A 107 6.65 -13.10 5.21
N ILE A 108 5.80 -12.53 4.35
CA ILE A 108 5.64 -11.08 4.23
C ILE A 108 4.99 -10.51 5.49
N GLU A 109 3.95 -11.15 6.03
CA GLU A 109 3.31 -10.71 7.27
C GLU A 109 4.25 -10.77 8.48
N ALA A 110 5.04 -11.85 8.60
CA ALA A 110 6.02 -11.98 9.67
C ALA A 110 7.13 -10.94 9.58
N ASP A 111 7.65 -10.68 8.36
CA ASP A 111 8.62 -9.62 8.15
C ASP A 111 8.02 -8.25 8.44
N ALA A 112 6.80 -7.96 7.97
CA ALA A 112 6.15 -6.68 8.18
C ALA A 112 5.92 -6.37 9.66
N ALA A 113 5.60 -7.38 10.48
CA ALA A 113 5.46 -7.23 11.93
C ALA A 113 6.77 -6.82 12.62
N ALA A 114 7.92 -7.28 12.12
CA ALA A 114 9.25 -6.96 12.66
C ALA A 114 9.94 -5.79 11.92
N TYR A 115 9.42 -5.38 10.76
CA TYR A 115 10.11 -4.52 9.80
C TYR A 115 10.57 -3.19 10.41
N LYS A 116 9.69 -2.52 11.17
CA LYS A 116 9.98 -1.20 11.75
C LYS A 116 11.09 -1.24 12.80
N GLU A 117 11.08 -2.24 13.66
CA GLU A 117 12.04 -2.40 14.78
C GLU A 117 13.32 -3.14 14.37
N GLY A 118 13.31 -3.81 13.21
CA GLY A 118 14.46 -4.50 12.63
C GLY A 118 15.03 -3.75 11.44
N TYR A 119 14.80 -4.30 10.24
CA TYR A 119 15.39 -3.83 8.99
C TYR A 119 15.28 -2.32 8.79
N PHE A 120 14.09 -1.74 8.98
CA PHE A 120 13.91 -0.31 8.75
C PHE A 120 14.73 0.53 9.73
N GLN A 121 14.74 0.20 11.02
CA GLN A 121 15.52 0.93 12.02
C GLN A 121 17.02 0.88 11.72
N GLU A 122 17.53 -0.25 11.24
CA GLU A 122 18.94 -0.42 10.88
C GLU A 122 19.31 0.33 9.60
N HIS A 123 18.49 0.23 8.55
CA HIS A 123 18.83 0.73 7.22
C HIS A 123 18.40 2.18 6.95
N SER A 124 17.44 2.72 7.69
CA SER A 124 16.96 4.11 7.50
C SER A 124 17.82 5.17 8.17
N GLN A 125 18.80 4.76 8.99
CA GLN A 125 19.68 5.69 9.67
C GLN A 125 20.84 6.11 8.78
N ASN A 126 21.21 7.40 8.86
CA ASN A 126 22.40 7.95 8.19
C ASN A 126 22.44 7.67 6.68
N MET A 127 21.29 7.75 6.00
CA MET A 127 21.24 7.57 4.55
C MET A 127 22.10 8.64 3.84
N VAL A 128 23.07 8.18 3.06
CA VAL A 128 23.98 9.00 2.24
C VAL A 128 23.70 8.78 0.76
N PRO A 129 24.24 9.61 -0.17
CA PRO A 129 24.09 9.39 -1.61
C PRO A 129 24.45 7.96 -2.02
N GLY A 130 23.49 7.26 -2.65
CA GLY A 130 23.58 5.85 -3.06
C GLY A 130 23.04 4.83 -2.04
N ALA A 131 22.72 5.25 -0.82
CA ALA A 131 22.08 4.43 0.19
C ALA A 131 20.62 4.13 -0.20
N ASN A 132 20.07 3.05 0.34
CA ASN A 132 18.72 2.61 0.02
C ASN A 132 18.04 1.91 1.19
N VAL A 133 16.71 1.99 1.22
CA VAL A 133 15.86 1.30 2.18
C VAL A 133 14.69 0.67 1.44
N ARG A 134 14.54 -0.65 1.54
CA ARG A 134 13.40 -1.39 0.97
C ARG A 134 12.12 -1.05 1.75
N LYS A 135 11.01 -0.84 1.04
CA LYS A 135 9.72 -0.41 1.60
C LYS A 135 8.59 -1.41 1.33
N ASN A 136 8.46 -1.92 0.10
CA ASN A 136 7.47 -2.94 -0.29
C ASN A 136 6.13 -2.93 0.48
N PRO A 137 5.26 -1.93 0.22
CA PRO A 137 3.93 -1.88 0.84
C PRO A 137 2.98 -2.93 0.26
N TYR A 138 2.19 -3.57 1.12
CA TYR A 138 1.14 -4.53 0.78
C TYR A 138 -0.14 -4.22 1.55
N VAL A 139 -1.29 -4.74 1.09
CA VAL A 139 -2.55 -4.59 1.81
C VAL A 139 -3.22 -5.94 2.01
N LYS A 140 -3.60 -6.25 3.24
CA LYS A 140 -4.41 -7.41 3.61
C LYS A 140 -5.86 -6.99 3.74
N ASN A 141 -6.75 -7.74 3.09
CA ASN A 141 -8.18 -7.59 3.33
C ASN A 141 -8.57 -8.39 4.58
N ILE A 142 -8.81 -7.70 5.69
CA ILE A 142 -9.26 -8.28 6.96
C ILE A 142 -10.78 -8.07 7.17
N GLY A 143 -11.47 -7.62 6.13
CA GLY A 143 -12.92 -7.49 6.07
C GLY A 143 -13.60 -8.82 5.78
N ALA A 144 -14.93 -8.79 5.74
CA ALA A 144 -15.73 -9.98 5.46
C ALA A 144 -16.01 -10.18 3.96
N ASN A 145 -15.82 -9.14 3.15
CA ASN A 145 -16.17 -9.11 1.74
C ASN A 145 -14.94 -8.85 0.88
N ASP A 146 -14.96 -9.35 -0.34
CA ASP A 146 -13.94 -9.04 -1.36
C ASP A 146 -13.91 -7.53 -1.61
N ALA A 147 -12.71 -6.99 -1.81
CA ALA A 147 -12.51 -5.55 -1.95
C ALA A 147 -11.53 -5.21 -3.05
N TYR A 148 -11.85 -4.20 -3.85
CA TYR A 148 -10.86 -3.53 -4.69
C TYR A 148 -9.95 -2.69 -3.81
N ILE A 149 -8.64 -2.80 -4.06
CA ILE A 149 -7.59 -2.14 -3.29
C ILE A 149 -6.86 -1.14 -4.15
N ARG A 150 -6.59 0.04 -3.58
CA ARG A 150 -5.66 1.03 -4.12
C ARG A 150 -4.66 1.42 -3.06
N ILE A 151 -3.38 1.40 -3.39
CA ILE A 151 -2.31 1.94 -2.54
C ILE A 151 -1.86 3.27 -3.13
N ARG A 152 -1.77 4.30 -2.30
CA ARG A 152 -1.28 5.64 -2.65
C ARG A 152 0.07 5.84 -1.95
N THR A 153 1.13 5.92 -2.74
CA THR A 153 2.48 6.21 -2.24
C THR A 153 2.71 7.71 -2.35
N LEU A 154 2.85 8.39 -1.21
CA LEU A 154 3.13 9.81 -1.15
C LEU A 154 4.62 10.01 -0.92
N ILE A 155 5.28 10.65 -1.88
CA ILE A 155 6.70 10.98 -1.81
C ILE A 155 6.85 12.50 -1.71
N PRO A 156 7.53 13.04 -0.67
CA PRO A 156 7.77 14.47 -0.58
C PRO A 156 8.37 15.00 -1.88
N VAL A 157 7.84 16.10 -2.42
CA VAL A 157 8.32 16.68 -3.69
C VAL A 157 9.81 17.02 -3.60
N SER A 158 10.25 17.54 -2.45
CA SER A 158 11.66 17.83 -2.17
C SER A 158 12.53 16.57 -2.16
N LEU A 159 12.05 15.46 -1.60
CA LEU A 159 12.75 14.17 -1.61
C LEU A 159 12.80 13.59 -3.02
N PHE A 160 11.72 13.75 -3.79
CA PHE A 160 11.65 13.22 -5.15
C PHE A 160 12.80 13.75 -6.01
N ASN A 161 13.19 15.01 -5.85
CA ASN A 161 14.32 15.62 -6.58
C ASN A 161 15.66 14.88 -6.41
N VAL A 162 15.86 14.17 -5.27
CA VAL A 162 17.12 13.47 -4.98
C VAL A 162 17.05 11.96 -5.18
N ILE A 163 15.85 11.41 -5.42
CA ILE A 163 15.65 9.98 -5.72
C ILE A 163 15.22 9.74 -7.17
N ASP A 164 14.69 10.76 -7.86
CA ASP A 164 14.23 10.68 -9.24
C ASP A 164 15.35 10.27 -10.18
N LYS A 165 15.01 9.44 -11.17
CA LYS A 165 15.94 8.79 -12.13
C LYS A 165 17.06 7.98 -11.46
N GLY A 166 17.01 7.84 -10.13
CA GLY A 166 17.85 6.93 -9.35
C GLY A 166 17.30 5.50 -9.39
N PRO A 167 17.79 4.62 -8.51
CA PRO A 167 17.34 3.23 -8.45
C PRO A 167 16.06 3.04 -7.61
N SER A 168 15.36 4.12 -7.29
CA SER A 168 14.09 4.11 -6.54
C SER A 168 12.92 3.83 -7.48
N TYR A 169 12.35 2.63 -7.42
CA TYR A 169 11.32 2.21 -8.38
C TYR A 169 10.09 1.59 -7.73
N TRP A 170 8.95 1.83 -8.39
CA TRP A 170 7.73 1.05 -8.22
C TRP A 170 7.85 -0.35 -8.84
N THR A 171 6.91 -1.23 -8.52
CA THR A 171 6.89 -2.60 -9.03
C THR A 171 6.36 -2.65 -10.46
N THR A 172 7.24 -2.40 -11.43
CA THR A 172 6.87 -2.36 -12.86
C THR A 172 6.32 -3.70 -13.36
N THR A 173 6.80 -4.83 -12.84
CA THR A 173 6.32 -6.17 -13.24
C THR A 173 4.81 -6.32 -13.04
N ALA A 174 4.27 -5.88 -11.90
CA ALA A 174 2.83 -5.95 -11.61
C ALA A 174 1.99 -5.17 -12.63
N MET A 175 2.52 -4.06 -13.16
CA MET A 175 1.86 -3.26 -14.19
C MET A 175 2.00 -3.88 -15.58
N ASN A 176 3.18 -4.41 -15.91
CA ASN A 176 3.42 -5.09 -17.18
C ASN A 176 2.56 -6.35 -17.34
N GLU A 177 2.28 -7.05 -16.24
CA GLU A 177 1.39 -8.22 -16.21
C GLU A 177 -0.10 -7.85 -16.14
N GLY A 178 -0.43 -6.55 -16.08
CA GLY A 178 -1.81 -6.07 -16.04
C GLY A 178 -2.54 -6.32 -14.72
N GLN A 179 -1.79 -6.57 -13.63
CA GLN A 179 -2.35 -6.85 -12.30
C GLN A 179 -2.58 -5.57 -11.50
N VAL A 180 -1.78 -4.54 -11.77
CA VAL A 180 -1.86 -3.22 -11.14
C VAL A 180 -1.90 -2.15 -12.23
N THR A 181 -2.67 -1.09 -11.99
CA THR A 181 -2.71 0.10 -12.85
C THR A 181 -2.29 1.33 -12.05
N SER A 182 -1.67 2.29 -12.73
CA SER A 182 -1.26 3.56 -12.10
C SER A 182 -1.40 4.71 -13.09
N LYS A 183 -2.24 5.69 -12.75
CA LYS A 183 -2.36 6.93 -13.54
C LYS A 183 -1.13 7.81 -13.32
N ALA A 184 -0.65 7.89 -12.09
CA ALA A 184 0.53 8.67 -11.73
C ALA A 184 1.81 8.18 -12.43
N VAL A 185 2.06 6.86 -12.49
CA VAL A 185 3.21 6.33 -13.24
C VAL A 185 3.08 6.65 -14.72
N THR A 186 1.88 6.54 -15.28
CA THR A 186 1.62 6.90 -16.69
C THR A 186 1.92 8.38 -16.95
N ALA A 187 1.45 9.27 -16.08
CA ALA A 187 1.71 10.71 -16.15
C ALA A 187 3.21 11.00 -16.05
N TYR A 188 3.88 10.45 -15.04
CA TYR A 188 5.32 10.57 -14.85
C TYR A 188 6.11 10.11 -16.09
N ASN A 189 5.81 8.92 -16.62
CA ASN A 189 6.53 8.38 -17.78
C ASN A 189 6.28 9.19 -19.06
N THR A 190 5.13 9.86 -19.16
CA THR A 190 4.75 10.66 -20.33
C THR A 190 5.36 12.06 -20.29
N ALA A 191 5.33 12.72 -19.14
CA ALA A 191 5.60 14.16 -19.02
C ALA A 191 6.49 14.54 -17.83
N GLY A 192 6.86 13.60 -16.97
CA GLY A 192 7.71 13.82 -15.80
C GLY A 192 6.93 14.10 -14.50
N ALA A 193 7.67 14.29 -13.41
CA ALA A 193 7.11 14.35 -12.06
C ALA A 193 6.12 15.51 -11.83
N THR A 194 6.29 16.64 -12.51
CA THR A 194 5.41 17.80 -12.37
C THR A 194 3.97 17.54 -12.81
N ASP A 195 3.73 16.52 -13.63
CA ASP A 195 2.41 16.09 -14.08
C ASP A 195 1.78 15.04 -13.16
N VAL A 196 2.52 14.57 -12.15
CA VAL A 196 1.97 13.74 -11.09
C VAL A 196 1.17 14.61 -10.13
N LYS A 197 -0.02 14.14 -9.76
CA LYS A 197 -0.88 14.80 -8.79
C LYS A 197 -0.11 15.09 -7.51
N GLN A 198 -0.23 16.31 -7.00
CA GLN A 198 0.33 16.69 -5.71
C GLN A 198 -0.74 16.80 -4.63
N VAL A 199 -0.37 16.44 -3.41
CA VAL A 199 -1.21 16.57 -2.21
C VAL A 199 -0.38 17.14 -1.06
N GLU A 200 -1.00 17.94 -0.20
CA GLU A 200 -0.35 18.43 1.01
C GLU A 200 -0.66 17.51 2.20
N ARG A 201 0.34 17.25 3.05
CA ARG A 201 0.17 16.66 4.39
C ARG A 201 1.04 17.47 5.34
N ASP A 202 0.43 18.01 6.39
CA ASP A 202 1.13 18.74 7.46
C ASP A 202 2.13 19.81 6.96
N GLY A 203 1.76 20.55 5.91
CA GLY A 203 2.59 21.60 5.31
C GLY A 203 3.70 21.13 4.37
N ILE A 204 3.82 19.81 4.14
CA ILE A 204 4.75 19.22 3.15
C ILE A 204 3.96 18.82 1.90
N MET A 205 4.49 19.16 0.72
CA MET A 205 3.92 18.76 -0.56
C MET A 205 4.46 17.40 -0.99
N TYR A 206 3.57 16.53 -1.48
CA TYR A 206 3.87 15.17 -1.92
C TYR A 206 3.40 14.93 -3.34
N TYR A 207 4.19 14.19 -4.12
CA TYR A 207 3.67 13.49 -5.30
C TYR A 207 2.89 12.24 -4.85
N GLU A 208 1.65 12.10 -5.32
CA GLU A 208 0.79 10.94 -5.06
C GLU A 208 0.89 9.95 -6.22
N TYR A 209 1.53 8.81 -5.98
CA TYR A 209 1.55 7.68 -6.91
C TYR A 209 0.46 6.67 -6.56
N ASP A 210 -0.57 6.57 -7.40
CA ASP A 210 -1.67 5.61 -7.23
C ASP A 210 -1.35 4.25 -7.83
N PHE A 211 -1.70 3.18 -7.13
CA PHE A 211 -1.55 1.80 -7.60
C PHE A 211 -2.83 1.03 -7.28
N THR A 212 -3.63 0.80 -8.32
CA THR A 212 -4.94 0.14 -8.21
C THR A 212 -4.83 -1.30 -8.70
N PHE A 213 -5.14 -2.26 -7.82
CA PHE A 213 -5.19 -3.67 -8.18
C PHE A 213 -6.42 -3.95 -9.05
N VAL A 214 -6.22 -4.64 -10.17
CA VAL A 214 -7.27 -4.88 -11.17
C VAL A 214 -8.32 -5.87 -10.67
N LYS A 215 -7.88 -6.87 -9.91
CA LYS A 215 -8.75 -7.88 -9.29
C LYS A 215 -9.04 -7.52 -7.83
N PRO A 216 -10.24 -7.86 -7.33
CA PRO A 216 -10.52 -7.68 -5.92
C PRO A 216 -9.69 -8.68 -5.08
N VAL A 217 -9.23 -8.22 -3.92
CA VAL A 217 -8.57 -9.06 -2.93
C VAL A 217 -9.65 -9.68 -2.05
N LYS A 218 -9.68 -11.01 -1.94
CA LYS A 218 -10.72 -11.67 -1.15
C LYS A 218 -10.54 -11.46 0.35
N ALA A 219 -11.62 -11.66 1.09
CA ALA A 219 -11.56 -11.65 2.55
C ALA A 219 -10.49 -12.62 3.08
N GLY A 220 -9.57 -12.11 3.89
CA GLY A 220 -8.43 -12.84 4.46
C GLY A 220 -7.16 -12.85 3.61
N GLU A 221 -7.23 -12.44 2.33
CA GLU A 221 -6.09 -12.48 1.41
C GLU A 221 -5.23 -11.20 1.47
N LEU A 222 -3.94 -11.35 1.13
CA LEU A 222 -2.97 -10.27 0.98
C LEU A 222 -2.80 -9.95 -0.51
N THR A 223 -2.62 -8.68 -0.88
CA THR A 223 -2.20 -8.30 -2.24
C THR A 223 -0.96 -9.10 -2.68
N PHE A 224 -0.99 -9.69 -3.88
CA PHE A 224 0.17 -10.46 -4.35
C PHE A 224 1.39 -9.56 -4.54
N TRP A 225 1.26 -8.48 -5.31
CA TRP A 225 2.35 -7.55 -5.53
C TRP A 225 2.45 -6.49 -4.43
N ASN A 226 3.67 -6.13 -4.04
CA ASN A 226 3.94 -4.80 -3.50
C ASN A 226 3.89 -3.79 -4.64
N VAL A 227 3.61 -2.52 -4.33
CA VAL A 227 3.49 -1.48 -5.37
C VAL A 227 4.69 -0.54 -5.46
N TRP A 228 5.49 -0.46 -4.39
CA TRP A 228 6.74 0.29 -4.34
C TRP A 228 7.89 -0.61 -3.90
N GLY A 229 9.12 -0.37 -4.36
CA GLY A 229 10.27 -1.20 -4.03
C GLY A 229 11.09 -0.65 -2.85
N ASN A 230 11.79 0.45 -3.08
CA ASN A 230 12.70 1.06 -2.10
C ASN A 230 12.69 2.59 -2.22
N ILE A 231 13.28 3.27 -1.25
CA ILE A 231 13.71 4.66 -1.35
C ILE A 231 15.23 4.64 -1.43
N ALA A 232 15.78 5.16 -2.52
CA ALA A 232 17.20 5.16 -2.76
C ALA A 232 17.68 6.55 -3.18
N ILE A 233 18.60 7.12 -2.42
CA ILE A 233 19.19 8.42 -2.73
C ILE A 233 20.10 8.25 -3.94
N ASN A 234 19.97 9.12 -4.94
CA ASN A 234 20.86 9.10 -6.09
C ASN A 234 22.33 9.18 -5.61
N LYS A 235 23.20 8.33 -6.16
CA LYS A 235 24.63 8.31 -5.82
C LYS A 235 25.34 9.62 -6.13
N ASP A 236 24.78 10.43 -7.04
CA ASP A 236 25.33 11.71 -7.46
C ASP A 236 24.71 12.90 -6.70
N ALA A 237 23.80 12.65 -5.75
CA ALA A 237 23.24 13.70 -4.90
C ALA A 237 24.34 14.37 -4.05
N THR A 238 24.30 15.69 -3.97
CA THR A 238 25.23 16.50 -3.19
C THR A 238 24.71 16.77 -1.79
N ALA A 239 25.58 17.27 -0.90
CA ALA A 239 25.16 17.72 0.42
C ALA A 239 24.16 18.89 0.36
N GLU A 240 24.24 19.72 -0.68
CA GLU A 240 23.30 20.82 -0.92
C GLU A 240 21.92 20.28 -1.33
N ASP A 241 21.87 19.28 -2.21
CA ASP A 241 20.61 18.64 -2.60
C ASP A 241 19.90 18.04 -1.39
N LEU A 242 20.64 17.34 -0.52
CA LEU A 242 20.10 16.74 0.70
C LEU A 242 19.65 17.77 1.73
N ALA A 243 20.36 18.91 1.85
CA ALA A 243 19.97 19.99 2.73
C ALA A 243 18.66 20.67 2.31
N ASN A 244 18.30 20.58 1.03
CA ASN A 244 17.03 21.09 0.48
C ASN A 244 15.86 20.10 0.59
N VAL A 245 16.06 18.91 1.17
CA VAL A 245 14.99 17.95 1.41
C VAL A 245 14.22 18.36 2.67
N GLU A 246 12.97 18.79 2.49
CA GLU A 246 12.09 19.24 3.58
C GLU A 246 11.62 18.08 4.47
N SER A 247 11.41 16.91 3.88
CA SER A 247 11.04 15.70 4.62
C SER A 247 11.54 14.44 3.89
N PHE A 248 11.95 13.44 4.68
CA PHE A 248 12.26 12.08 4.21
C PHE A 248 11.09 11.09 4.46
N ASP A 249 9.98 11.57 5.03
CA ASP A 249 8.85 10.74 5.42
C ASP A 249 8.03 10.38 4.19
N VAL A 250 8.25 9.18 3.66
CA VAL A 250 7.39 8.59 2.62
C VAL A 250 6.19 7.93 3.27
N ILE A 251 5.00 8.29 2.81
CA ILE A 251 3.73 7.82 3.38
C ILE A 251 3.10 6.82 2.41
N PHE A 252 2.57 5.74 2.97
CA PHE A 252 1.71 4.82 2.23
C PHE A 252 0.31 4.93 2.81
N GLU A 253 -0.66 5.21 1.95
CA GLU A 253 -2.09 5.20 2.27
C GLU A 253 -2.74 4.07 1.47
N ALA A 254 -3.77 3.44 2.02
CA ALA A 254 -4.52 2.40 1.32
C ALA A 254 -6.02 2.68 1.38
N ASP A 255 -6.67 2.56 0.23
CA ASP A 255 -8.11 2.66 0.08
C ASP A 255 -8.66 1.28 -0.28
N ALA A 256 -9.84 0.95 0.24
CA ALA A 256 -10.54 -0.27 -0.11
C ALA A 256 -12.04 -0.03 -0.32
N ILE A 257 -12.58 -0.66 -1.36
CA ILE A 257 -13.99 -0.56 -1.73
C ILE A 257 -14.51 -1.98 -1.91
N GLN A 258 -15.64 -2.30 -1.27
CA GLN A 258 -16.30 -3.59 -1.45
C GLN A 258 -16.55 -3.84 -2.94
N ALA A 259 -16.17 -5.03 -3.43
CA ALA A 259 -16.21 -5.33 -4.85
C ALA A 259 -17.64 -5.51 -5.39
N GLU A 260 -18.54 -6.05 -4.55
CA GLU A 260 -19.94 -6.25 -4.91
C GLU A 260 -20.61 -4.93 -5.30
N GLY A 261 -21.29 -4.93 -6.45
CA GLY A 261 -22.00 -3.77 -6.98
C GLY A 261 -21.20 -2.94 -7.98
N PHE A 262 -19.90 -3.24 -8.17
CA PHE A 262 -19.07 -2.63 -9.22
C PHE A 262 -18.70 -3.65 -10.30
N ALA A 263 -18.54 -3.16 -11.54
CA ALA A 263 -18.10 -3.99 -12.66
C ALA A 263 -16.61 -4.36 -12.55
N ASP A 264 -15.80 -3.41 -12.07
CA ASP A 264 -14.35 -3.52 -11.93
C ASP A 264 -13.81 -2.46 -10.96
N ALA A 265 -12.50 -2.53 -10.68
CA ALA A 265 -11.80 -1.58 -9.82
C ALA A 265 -11.86 -0.15 -10.35
N ALA A 266 -11.81 0.03 -11.67
CA ALA A 266 -11.83 1.36 -12.29
C ALA A 266 -13.17 2.07 -12.04
N ALA A 267 -14.28 1.35 -12.19
CA ALA A 267 -15.62 1.84 -11.86
C ALA A 267 -15.76 2.17 -10.37
N ALA A 268 -15.24 1.30 -9.49
CA ALA A 268 -15.26 1.50 -8.04
C ALA A 268 -14.52 2.79 -7.63
N PHE A 269 -13.26 2.94 -8.05
CA PHE A 269 -12.46 4.10 -7.67
C PHE A 269 -12.87 5.38 -8.39
N THR A 270 -13.41 5.30 -9.61
CA THR A 270 -14.03 6.48 -10.26
C THR A 270 -15.22 7.00 -9.47
N ALA A 271 -16.06 6.12 -8.94
CA ALA A 271 -17.20 6.51 -8.10
C ALA A 271 -16.77 7.04 -6.73
N PHE A 272 -15.64 6.57 -6.21
CA PHE A 272 -15.05 7.06 -4.96
C PHE A 272 -14.43 8.44 -5.11
N ASP A 273 -13.60 8.65 -6.14
CA ASP A 273 -12.87 9.91 -6.37
C ASP A 273 -13.78 11.07 -6.81
N ALA A 274 -15.01 10.78 -7.26
CA ALA A 274 -15.99 11.79 -7.64
C ALA A 274 -16.68 12.48 -6.44
N LYS A 275 -16.28 12.15 -5.21
CA LYS A 275 -16.84 12.68 -3.96
C LYS A 275 -15.85 13.62 -3.29
#